data_AF-A0A3A0F9D0-F1
#
_entry.id   AF-A0A3A0F9D0-F1
#
_cell.length_a   1.000
_cell.length_b   1.000
_cell.length_c   1.000
_cell.angle_alpha   90.00
_cell.angle_beta   90.00
_cell.angle_gamma   90.00
#
_symmetry.space_group_name_H-M   'P 1'
#
loop_
_entity.id
_entity.type
_entity.pdbx_description
1 polymer ?
#
loop_
_entity_poly.entity_id
_entity_poly.type
_entity_poly.pdbx_seq_one_letter_code
_entity_poly.pdbx_strand_id
1 'polypeptide(L)' 'MRRHELCCPICQADIPLAGDEKPGDEVFCTYCGAPCKIDGDPDAPENWEAEEDF' A
#
# COMPACT_ATOMS: atom_id res chain seq x y z
N MET A 1 -7.90 4.31 11.75
CA MET A 1 -6.51 4.08 11.30
C MET A 1 -6.48 2.69 10.67
N ARG A 2 -6.72 2.57 9.35
CA ARG A 2 -6.50 1.28 8.67
C ARG A 2 -4.98 1.15 8.55
N ARG A 3 -4.40 0.14 9.22
CA ARG A 3 -3.01 -0.23 8.97
C ARG A 3 -2.99 -0.76 7.54
N HIS A 4 -2.10 -0.23 6.70
CA HIS A 4 -1.87 -0.82 5.38
C HIS A 4 -1.20 -2.17 5.61
N GLU A 5 -1.98 -3.24 5.54
CA GLU A 5 -1.53 -4.61 5.68
C GLU A 5 -1.04 -5.05 4.30
N LEU A 6 0.25 -4.84 4.00
CA LEU A 6 0.84 -5.27 2.74
C LEU A 6 1.14 -6.77 2.84
N CYS A 7 0.58 -7.58 1.94
CA CYS A 7 0.80 -9.02 1.94
C CYS A 7 1.67 -9.44 0.74
N CYS A 8 2.68 -10.28 0.97
CA CYS A 8 3.56 -10.73 -0.09
C CYS A 8 2.81 -11.64 -1.07
N PRO A 9 2.78 -11.35 -2.38
CA PRO A 9 2.08 -12.19 -3.36
C PRO A 9 2.73 -13.56 -3.58
N ILE A 10 3.98 -13.75 -3.12
CA ILE A 10 4.75 -14.98 -3.33
C ILE A 10 4.51 -15.99 -2.20
N CYS A 11 4.63 -15.55 -0.94
CA CYS A 11 4.51 -16.42 0.23
C CYS A 11 3.30 -16.12 1.11
N GLN A 12 2.50 -15.12 0.75
CA GLN A 12 1.31 -14.68 1.50
C GLN A 12 1.63 -14.27 2.95
N ALA A 13 2.87 -13.88 3.23
CA ALA A 13 3.27 -13.35 4.52
C ALA A 13 3.01 -11.84 4.59
N ASP A 14 2.58 -11.36 5.76
CA ASP A 14 2.48 -9.93 6.05
C ASP A 14 3.87 -9.28 6.01
N ILE A 15 4.01 -8.27 5.15
CA ILE A 15 5.21 -7.45 5.05
C ILE A 15 5.05 -6.28 6.02
N PRO A 16 5.85 -6.23 7.11
CA PRO A 16 5.79 -5.12 8.04
C PRO A 16 6.33 -3.85 7.38
N LEU A 17 5.46 -2.85 7.21
CA LEU A 17 5.84 -1.52 6.74
C LEU A 17 6.20 -0.60 7.92
N ALA A 18 7.20 0.27 7.73
CA ALA A 18 7.63 1.26 8.71
C ALA A 18 6.70 2.49 8.76
N GLY A 19 5.90 2.70 7.71
CA GLY A 19 4.94 3.79 7.59
C GLY A 19 5.48 5.07 6.93
N ASP A 20 6.71 5.05 6.40
CA ASP A 20 7.28 6.13 5.57
C ASP A 20 7.29 5.75 4.07
N GLU A 21 7.06 4.49 3.77
CA GLU A 21 7.05 3.95 2.42
C GLU A 21 5.87 4.50 1.60
N LYS A 22 6.15 4.86 0.34
CA LYS A 22 5.17 5.47 -0.55
C LYS A 22 4.77 4.50 -1.65
N PRO A 23 3.60 4.71 -2.27
CA PRO A 23 3.27 3.99 -3.47
C PRO A 23 4.34 4.20 -4.56
N GLY A 24 4.77 3.10 -5.14
CA GLY A 24 5.87 3.08 -6.10
C GLY A 24 7.22 2.68 -5.51
N ASP A 25 7.40 2.67 -4.18
CA ASP A 25 8.61 2.15 -3.54
C ASP A 25 8.74 0.63 -3.71
N GLU A 26 9.98 0.16 -3.81
CA GLU A 26 10.32 -1.26 -3.84
C GLU A 26 10.72 -1.71 -2.44
N VAL A 27 10.04 -2.75 -1.95
CA VAL A 27 10.28 -3.38 -0.65
C VAL A 27 10.57 -4.85 -0.81
N PHE A 28 11.33 -5.43 0.11
CA PHE A 28 11.65 -6.86 0.06
C PHE A 28 10.89 -7.59 1.14
N CYS A 29 10.30 -8.73 0.79
CA CYS A 29 9.71 -9.61 1.79
C CYS A 29 10.83 -10.18 2.67
N THR A 30 10.78 -9.91 3.98
CA THR A 30 11.77 -10.41 4.94
C THR A 30 11.72 -11.93 5.14
N TYR A 31 10.64 -12.57 4.70
CA TYR A 31 10.44 -14.02 4.83
C TYR A 31 11.00 -14.81 3.63
N CYS A 32 10.62 -14.43 2.41
CA CYS A 32 11.03 -15.16 1.20
C CYS A 32 12.11 -14.44 0.38
N GLY A 33 12.40 -13.17 0.67
CA GLY A 33 13.37 -12.36 -0.06
C GLY A 33 12.87 -11.84 -1.42
N ALA A 34 11.60 -12.06 -1.78
CA ALA A 34 11.07 -11.59 -3.04
C ALA A 34 10.94 -10.05 -3.07
N PRO A 35 11.35 -9.40 -4.17
CA PRO A 35 11.08 -7.98 -4.39
C PRO A 35 9.57 -7.78 -4.62
N CYS A 36 8.99 -6.86 -3.87
CA CYS A 36 7.59 -6.46 -3.96
C CYS A 36 7.56 -4.96 -4.19
N LYS A 37 6.65 -4.49 -5.05
CA LYS A 37 6.44 -3.06 -5.25
C LYS A 37 5.17 -2.67 -4.51
N ILE A 38 5.22 -1.58 -3.76
CA ILE A 38 4.02 -1.06 -3.12
C ILE A 38 3.15 -0.48 -4.22
N ASP A 39 2.07 -1.19 -4.55
CA ASP A 39 0.96 -0.64 -5.29
C ASP A 39 0.00 0.01 -4.29
N GLY A 40 -0.31 1.27 -4.55
CA GLY A 40 -1.26 2.04 -3.80
C GLY A 40 -1.58 3.25 -4.66
N ASP A 41 -2.84 3.56 -4.86
CA ASP A 41 -3.18 4.83 -5.44
C ASP A 41 -2.88 5.91 -4.37
N PRO A 42 -1.92 6.82 -4.60
CA PRO A 42 -1.80 8.01 -3.74
C PRO A 42 -3.08 8.87 -3.79
N ASP A 43 -3.96 8.57 -4.76
CA ASP A 43 -5.16 9.27 -5.17
C ASP A 43 -6.44 8.41 -4.98
N ALA A 44 -6.49 7.55 -3.95
CA ALA A 44 -7.74 6.95 -3.47
C ALA A 44 -8.30 7.62 -2.19
N PRO A 45 -8.64 8.94 -2.20
CA PRO A 45 -9.62 9.51 -1.30
C PRO A 45 -11.01 9.13 -1.83
N GLU A 46 -11.47 7.91 -1.55
CA GLU A 46 -12.75 7.33 -2.00
C GLU A 46 -14.04 8.10 -1.62
N ASN A 47 -13.96 9.39 -1.24
CA ASN A 47 -15.11 10.15 -0.71
C ASN A 47 -15.14 11.64 -1.09
N TRP A 48 -14.50 12.07 -2.18
CA TRP A 48 -14.63 13.47 -2.62
C TRP A 48 -15.77 13.57 -3.65
N GLU A 49 -17.00 13.57 -3.13
CA GLU A 49 -18.19 13.98 -3.88
C GLU A 49 -18.14 15.49 -4.07
N ALA A 50 -18.13 15.95 -5.31
CA ALA A 50 -18.29 17.37 -5.63
C ALA A 50 -19.77 17.74 -5.48
N GLU A 51 -20.08 18.65 -4.55
CA GLU A 51 -21.39 19.30 -4.51
C GLU A 51 -21.43 20.39 -5.61
N GLU A 52 -22.42 20.31 -6.50
CA GLU A 52 -22.67 21.33 -7.52
C GLU A 52 -23.16 22.62 -6.83
N ASP A 53 -22.35 23.67 -6.87
CA ASP A 53 -22.72 25.01 -6.40
C ASP A 53 -23.64 25.68 -7.44
N PHE A 54 -24.81 26.12 -6.96
CA PHE A 54 -26.03 26.47 -7.70
C PHE A 54 -25.91 27.67 -8.67
#